data_AF-A0A0G0XEK4-F1
#
_entry.id   AF-A0A0G0XEK4-F1
#
_cell.length_a   1.000
_cell.length_b   1.000
_cell.length_c   1.000
_cell.angle_alpha   90.00
_cell.angle_beta   90.00
_cell.angle_gamma   90.00
#
_symmetry.space_group_name_H-M   'P 1'
#
loop_
_entity.id
_entity.type
_entity.pdbx_description
1 polymer ?
#
loop_
_entity_poly.entity_id
_entity_poly.type
_entity_poly.pdbx_seq_one_letter_code
_entity_poly.pdbx_strand_id
1 'polypeptide(L)'
;MRSIQTLTLVFLLGIVGFLFPFFSERVMAQTPTEIVVFLREGCTHCEAEEAYLDELVETREDITVTKYRLENEEERKIWVDFTDRLQISKVTPITVIGTAYIIGFDTEETTGKEILKLVEKAKQNNIVTDVSSPEIQSAESISATCPEDGSIPCAIPEESYVSVPLIGKIDTQKYPLIILSALLGFFDGFNPCAMWVLVTFLIILLQVGDRKKMLLFAGTFVLAEAIMYFLILTVWYKTWDFVQLDEIVTPIVGLVAIGGGLFFLWEWRKKELADKRTGYE
;
A
#
# COMPACT_ATOMS: atom_id res chain seq x y z
N MET A 1 79.47 -4.23 28.17
CA MET A 1 78.52 -3.25 27.61
C MET A 1 77.42 -3.87 26.73
N ARG A 2 77.72 -4.80 25.80
CA ARG A 2 76.70 -5.45 24.96
C ARG A 2 75.59 -6.22 25.73
N SER A 3 75.93 -6.91 26.81
CA SER A 3 74.96 -7.73 27.59
C SER A 3 73.92 -6.91 28.38
N ILE A 4 74.24 -5.66 28.73
CA ILE A 4 73.33 -4.77 29.47
C ILE A 4 72.32 -4.12 28.51
N GLN A 5 72.75 -3.82 27.27
CA GLN A 5 71.88 -3.27 26.22
C GLN A 5 70.83 -4.28 25.74
N THR A 6 71.18 -5.57 25.65
CA THR A 6 70.22 -6.62 25.29
C THR A 6 69.17 -6.84 26.38
N LEU A 7 69.56 -6.72 27.66
CA LEU A 7 68.63 -6.90 28.79
C LEU A 7 67.64 -5.73 28.90
N THR A 8 68.10 -4.50 28.64
CA THR A 8 67.23 -3.31 28.63
C THR A 8 66.28 -3.31 27.44
N LEU A 9 66.71 -3.78 26.26
CA LEU A 9 65.85 -3.87 25.08
C LEU A 9 64.72 -4.90 25.26
N VAL A 10 65.03 -6.06 25.87
CA VAL A 10 64.02 -7.10 26.17
C VAL A 10 63.03 -6.62 27.23
N PHE A 11 63.48 -5.86 28.24
CA PHE A 11 62.61 -5.29 29.25
C PHE A 11 61.70 -4.18 28.68
N LEU A 12 62.21 -3.37 27.75
CA LEU A 12 61.42 -2.33 27.06
C LEU A 12 60.36 -2.95 26.13
N LEU A 13 60.70 -4.01 25.39
CA LEU A 13 59.76 -4.76 24.54
C LEU A 13 58.68 -5.47 25.38
N GLY A 14 59.04 -5.99 26.55
CA GLY A 14 58.09 -6.60 27.50
C GLY A 14 57.07 -5.61 28.07
N ILE A 15 57.50 -4.37 28.36
CA ILE A 15 56.61 -3.31 28.89
C ILE A 15 55.68 -2.77 27.79
N VAL A 16 56.16 -2.63 26.55
CA VAL A 16 55.32 -2.20 25.41
C VAL A 16 54.26 -3.25 25.07
N GLY A 17 54.56 -4.54 25.24
CA GLY A 17 53.57 -5.62 25.08
C GLY A 17 52.53 -5.69 26.21
N PHE A 18 52.85 -5.21 27.41
CA PHE A 18 51.92 -5.18 28.56
C PHE A 18 51.04 -3.92 28.60
N LEU A 19 51.47 -2.84 27.93
CA LEU A 19 50.73 -1.57 27.82
C LEU A 19 49.89 -1.44 26.54
N PHE A 20 49.89 -2.43 25.65
CA PHE A 20 48.92 -2.51 24.58
C PHE A 20 47.65 -3.16 25.16
N PRO A 21 46.60 -2.41 25.53
CA PRO A 21 45.34 -3.04 25.79
C PRO A 21 44.97 -3.76 24.50
N PHE A 22 44.79 -5.08 24.60
CA PHE A 22 44.03 -5.82 23.61
C PHE A 22 42.67 -5.12 23.50
N PHE A 23 42.54 -4.19 22.56
CA PHE A 23 41.26 -3.73 22.07
C PHE A 23 40.65 -4.93 21.36
N SER A 24 40.07 -5.81 22.17
CA SER A 24 39.16 -6.84 21.70
C SER A 24 37.89 -6.07 21.33
N GLU A 25 37.84 -5.58 20.09
CA GLU A 25 36.57 -5.25 19.47
C GLU A 25 35.74 -6.51 19.54
N ARG A 26 34.75 -6.51 20.44
CA ARG A 26 33.71 -7.52 20.42
C ARG A 26 32.99 -7.34 19.09
N VAL A 27 33.36 -8.14 18.10
CA VAL A 27 32.54 -8.37 16.92
C VAL A 27 31.24 -8.97 17.46
N MET A 28 30.22 -8.13 17.66
CA MET A 28 28.88 -8.67 17.81
C MET A 28 28.56 -9.36 16.51
N ALA A 29 28.37 -10.68 16.56
CA ALA A 29 27.68 -11.38 15.50
C ALA A 29 26.27 -10.77 15.42
N GLN A 30 26.07 -9.79 14.53
CA GLN A 30 24.75 -9.27 14.22
C GLN A 30 24.01 -10.40 13.52
N THR A 31 22.99 -10.94 14.17
CA THR A 31 22.02 -11.80 13.51
C THR A 31 21.40 -11.01 12.36
N PRO A 32 21.31 -11.58 11.15
CA PRO A 32 20.68 -10.89 10.03
C PRO A 32 19.23 -10.54 10.40
N THR A 33 18.79 -9.37 9.97
CA THR A 33 17.43 -8.92 10.24
C THR A 33 16.48 -9.68 9.33
N GLU A 34 15.52 -10.37 9.92
CA GLU A 34 14.55 -11.15 9.16
C GLU A 34 13.42 -10.26 8.62
N ILE A 35 13.10 -10.41 7.35
CA ILE A 35 11.94 -9.82 6.69
C ILE A 35 11.00 -10.97 6.37
N VAL A 36 9.77 -10.91 6.86
CA VAL A 36 8.75 -11.92 6.55
C VAL A 36 7.73 -11.33 5.61
N VAL A 37 7.51 -11.97 4.46
CA VAL A 37 6.56 -11.48 3.44
C VAL A 37 5.52 -12.54 3.10
N PHE A 38 4.25 -12.12 3.04
CA PHE A 38 3.12 -12.94 2.60
C PHE A 38 2.76 -12.61 1.14
N LEU A 39 2.82 -13.61 0.26
CA LEU A 39 2.66 -13.49 -1.18
C LEU A 39 1.55 -14.43 -1.68
N ARG A 40 0.93 -14.10 -2.82
CA ARG A 40 0.01 -14.99 -3.56
C ARG A 40 0.32 -14.97 -5.05
N GLU A 41 -0.05 -16.04 -5.74
CA GLU A 41 -0.03 -16.13 -7.20
C GLU A 41 -1.05 -15.18 -7.83
N GLY A 42 -0.71 -14.62 -9.00
CA GLY A 42 -1.57 -13.71 -9.75
C GLY A 42 -1.62 -12.27 -9.20
N CYS A 43 -0.71 -11.91 -8.30
CA CYS A 43 -0.62 -10.59 -7.68
C CYS A 43 0.59 -9.81 -8.22
N THR A 44 0.36 -8.81 -9.08
CA THR A 44 1.43 -8.00 -9.69
C THR A 44 2.32 -7.31 -8.66
N HIS A 45 1.75 -6.81 -7.57
CA HIS A 45 2.52 -6.16 -6.50
C HIS A 45 3.36 -7.14 -5.69
N CYS A 46 2.89 -8.39 -5.54
CA CYS A 46 3.61 -9.46 -4.86
C CYS A 46 4.85 -9.87 -5.67
N GLU A 47 4.71 -9.99 -7.00
CA GLU A 47 5.82 -10.29 -7.90
C GLU A 47 6.88 -9.17 -7.90
N ALA A 48 6.45 -7.91 -7.89
CA ALA A 48 7.34 -6.75 -7.83
C ALA A 48 8.13 -6.69 -6.51
N GLU A 49 7.45 -6.94 -5.38
CA GLU A 49 8.12 -6.98 -4.08
C GLU A 49 9.07 -8.17 -3.95
N GLU A 50 8.67 -9.35 -4.43
CA GLU A 50 9.50 -10.55 -4.42
C GLU A 50 10.81 -10.31 -5.19
N ALA A 51 10.75 -9.70 -6.37
CA ALA A 51 11.93 -9.35 -7.17
C ALA A 51 12.85 -8.35 -6.45
N TYR A 52 12.29 -7.31 -5.83
CA TYR A 52 13.06 -6.34 -5.06
C TYR A 52 13.76 -6.96 -3.85
N LEU A 53 13.07 -7.82 -3.10
CA LEU A 53 13.63 -8.49 -1.93
C LEU A 53 14.73 -9.49 -2.32
N ASP A 54 14.61 -10.16 -3.48
CA ASP A 54 15.64 -11.06 -3.98
C ASP A 54 16.93 -10.32 -4.35
N GLU A 55 16.83 -9.18 -5.06
CA GLU A 55 17.99 -8.31 -5.33
C GLU A 55 18.62 -7.77 -4.03
N LEU A 56 17.78 -7.48 -3.03
CA LEU A 56 18.23 -6.97 -1.76
C LEU A 56 19.08 -7.99 -0.98
N VAL A 57 18.68 -9.26 -0.95
CA VAL A 57 19.43 -10.34 -0.28
C VAL A 57 20.73 -10.66 -1.01
N GLU A 58 20.79 -10.52 -2.34
CA GLU A 58 22.04 -10.65 -3.10
C GLU A 58 23.05 -9.54 -2.76
N THR A 59 22.55 -8.34 -2.47
CA THR A 59 23.38 -7.16 -2.21
C THR A 59 23.75 -7.01 -0.72
N ARG A 60 22.94 -7.59 0.19
CA ARG A 60 23.04 -7.40 1.64
C ARG A 60 23.02 -8.72 2.41
N GLU A 61 24.16 -9.12 2.95
CA GLU A 61 24.29 -10.31 3.81
C GLU A 61 23.71 -10.12 5.22
N ASP A 62 23.33 -8.89 5.60
CA ASP A 62 22.76 -8.57 6.91
C ASP A 62 21.24 -8.72 6.99
N ILE A 63 20.61 -9.25 5.95
CA ILE A 63 19.16 -9.43 5.80
C ILE A 63 18.86 -10.88 5.40
N THR A 64 17.79 -11.44 5.97
CA THR A 64 17.22 -12.72 5.54
C THR A 64 15.75 -12.55 5.23
N VAL A 65 15.27 -13.13 4.12
CA VAL A 65 13.86 -13.01 3.71
C VAL A 65 13.17 -14.36 3.82
N THR A 66 12.08 -14.41 4.58
CA THR A 66 11.18 -15.56 4.71
C THR A 66 9.90 -15.27 3.93
N LYS A 67 9.65 -16.08 2.89
CA LYS A 67 8.49 -15.91 1.99
C LYS A 67 7.42 -16.94 2.33
N TYR A 68 6.22 -16.48 2.69
CA TYR A 68 5.03 -17.31 2.85
C TYR A 68 4.14 -17.18 1.62
N ARG A 69 3.84 -18.29 0.93
CA ARG A 69 2.93 -18.40 -0.21
C ARG A 69 1.55 -18.85 0.23
N LEU A 70 0.55 -18.04 -0.05
CA LEU A 70 -0.85 -18.31 0.35
C LEU A 70 -1.47 -19.50 -0.39
N GLU A 71 -0.80 -20.08 -1.37
CA GLU A 71 -1.19 -21.34 -2.04
C GLU A 71 -1.02 -22.54 -1.08
N ASN A 72 -0.06 -22.46 -0.16
CA ASN A 72 0.13 -23.45 0.89
C ASN A 72 -0.90 -23.26 2.01
N GLU A 73 -1.61 -24.33 2.39
CA GLU A 73 -2.64 -24.27 3.42
C GLU A 73 -2.10 -23.92 4.82
N GLU A 74 -0.89 -24.37 5.16
CA GLU A 74 -0.28 -24.09 6.46
C GLU A 74 0.13 -22.61 6.57
N GLU A 75 0.77 -22.09 5.52
CA GLU A 75 1.24 -20.71 5.45
C GLU A 75 0.06 -19.73 5.37
N ARG A 76 -1.01 -20.12 4.67
CA ARG A 76 -2.28 -19.37 4.66
C ARG A 76 -2.90 -19.27 6.05
N LYS A 77 -2.82 -20.31 6.88
CA LYS A 77 -3.33 -20.25 8.27
C LYS A 77 -2.56 -19.24 9.11
N ILE A 78 -1.23 -19.16 8.93
CA ILE A 78 -0.40 -18.15 9.60
C ILE A 78 -0.83 -16.74 9.20
N TRP A 79 -1.05 -16.51 7.90
CA TRP A 79 -1.55 -15.22 7.40
C TRP A 79 -2.95 -14.87 7.90
N VAL A 80 -3.87 -15.84 7.95
CA VAL A 80 -5.21 -15.64 8.52
C VAL A 80 -5.13 -15.28 10.01
N ASP A 81 -4.34 -16.02 10.80
CA ASP A 81 -4.14 -15.72 12.22
C ASP A 81 -3.50 -14.33 12.42
N PHE A 82 -2.49 -14.00 11.61
CA PHE A 82 -1.86 -12.69 11.64
C PHE A 82 -2.86 -11.55 11.37
N THR A 83 -3.62 -11.66 10.28
CA THR A 83 -4.59 -10.64 9.87
C THR A 83 -5.77 -10.52 10.84
N ASP A 84 -6.28 -11.65 11.35
CA ASP A 84 -7.38 -11.66 12.31
C ASP A 84 -6.96 -11.11 13.69
N ARG A 85 -5.75 -11.41 14.17
CA ARG A 85 -5.25 -10.87 15.46
C ARG A 85 -5.05 -9.36 15.40
N LEU A 86 -4.58 -8.83 14.28
CA LEU A 86 -4.36 -7.40 14.09
C LEU A 86 -5.60 -6.66 13.57
N GLN A 87 -6.69 -7.38 13.28
CA GLN A 87 -7.93 -6.84 12.72
C GLN A 87 -7.72 -6.02 11.42
N ILE A 88 -6.70 -6.40 10.64
CA ILE A 88 -6.34 -5.76 9.37
C ILE A 88 -7.00 -6.48 8.19
N SER A 89 -7.08 -5.79 7.05
CA SER A 89 -7.63 -6.35 5.82
C SER A 89 -6.81 -7.53 5.30
N LYS A 90 -7.51 -8.52 4.74
CA LYS A 90 -6.93 -9.74 4.16
C LYS A 90 -6.43 -9.50 2.74
N VAL A 91 -5.40 -8.66 2.63
CA VAL A 91 -4.76 -8.28 1.36
C VAL A 91 -3.32 -8.80 1.25
N THR A 92 -2.75 -8.73 0.06
CA THR A 92 -1.34 -9.10 -0.23
C THR A 92 -0.72 -8.10 -1.20
N PRO A 93 0.61 -7.88 -1.16
CA PRO A 93 1.55 -8.45 -0.19
C PRO A 93 1.47 -7.81 1.21
N ILE A 94 1.87 -8.55 2.24
CA ILE A 94 2.07 -8.02 3.61
C ILE A 94 3.49 -8.34 4.04
N THR A 95 4.23 -7.32 4.46
CA THR A 95 5.63 -7.42 4.85
C THR A 95 5.81 -7.05 6.31
N VAL A 96 6.44 -7.91 7.09
CA VAL A 96 6.61 -7.78 8.54
C VAL A 96 8.10 -7.69 8.84
N ILE A 97 8.50 -6.67 9.60
CA ILE A 97 9.90 -6.36 9.94
C ILE A 97 9.95 -5.87 11.38
N GLY A 98 10.63 -6.64 12.24
CA GLY A 98 10.64 -6.43 13.68
C GLY A 98 9.22 -6.50 14.23
N THR A 99 8.75 -5.38 14.79
CA THR A 99 7.38 -5.23 15.28
C THR A 99 6.44 -4.55 14.27
N ALA A 100 6.96 -3.94 13.21
CA ALA A 100 6.17 -3.19 12.23
C ALA A 100 5.70 -4.07 11.06
N TYR A 101 4.62 -3.65 10.40
CA TYR A 101 4.16 -4.26 9.17
C TYR A 101 3.77 -3.21 8.11
N ILE A 102 3.95 -3.60 6.85
CA ILE A 102 3.61 -2.83 5.66
C ILE A 102 2.58 -3.62 4.86
N ILE A 103 1.56 -2.93 4.35
CA ILE A 103 0.55 -3.51 3.46
C ILE A 103 0.74 -2.92 2.06
N GLY A 104 0.99 -3.81 1.09
CA GLY A 104 1.18 -3.47 -0.31
C GLY A 104 2.60 -3.01 -0.65
N PHE A 105 2.92 -3.04 -1.94
CA PHE A 105 4.20 -2.61 -2.48
C PHE A 105 3.99 -1.85 -3.79
N ASP A 106 4.56 -0.66 -3.89
CA ASP A 106 4.48 0.18 -5.09
C ASP A 106 5.78 0.14 -5.90
N THR A 107 6.84 0.77 -5.38
CA THR A 107 8.16 0.82 -6.04
C THR A 107 9.30 0.75 -5.02
N GLU A 108 10.51 0.46 -5.51
CA GLU A 108 11.73 0.46 -4.71
C GLU A 108 11.99 1.84 -4.07
N GLU A 109 11.67 2.93 -4.77
CA GLU A 109 11.93 4.28 -4.28
C GLU A 109 10.85 4.82 -3.33
N THR A 110 9.71 4.16 -3.23
CA THR A 110 8.63 4.46 -2.27
C THR A 110 8.65 3.40 -1.17
N THR A 111 7.87 2.33 -1.31
CA THR A 111 7.76 1.26 -0.32
C THR A 111 9.10 0.57 -0.06
N GLY A 112 9.96 0.40 -1.07
CA GLY A 112 11.26 -0.25 -0.89
C GLY A 112 12.19 0.50 0.08
N LYS A 113 12.20 1.84 0.04
CA LYS A 113 12.94 2.66 1.02
C LYS A 113 12.37 2.53 2.42
N GLU A 114 11.06 2.36 2.52
CA GLU A 114 10.37 2.24 3.80
C GLU A 114 10.69 0.89 4.45
N ILE A 115 10.75 -0.18 3.67
CA ILE A 115 11.27 -1.50 4.07
C ILE A 115 12.68 -1.34 4.64
N LEU A 116 13.59 -0.65 3.93
CA LEU A 116 14.96 -0.44 4.40
C LEU A 116 15.02 0.38 5.70
N LYS A 117 14.20 1.42 5.84
CA LYS A 117 14.12 2.21 7.09
C LYS A 117 13.70 1.32 8.28
N LEU A 118 12.73 0.43 8.08
CA LEU A 118 12.30 -0.51 9.11
C LEU A 118 13.38 -1.54 9.46
N VAL A 119 14.11 -2.05 8.45
CA VAL A 119 15.26 -2.95 8.68
C VAL A 119 16.31 -2.27 9.54
N GLU A 120 16.72 -1.04 9.22
CA GLU A 120 17.71 -0.31 10.02
C GLU A 120 17.21 -0.03 11.45
N LYS A 121 15.92 0.30 11.61
CA LYS A 121 15.30 0.51 12.93
C LYS A 121 15.26 -0.78 13.76
N ALA A 122 14.93 -1.92 13.14
CA ALA A 122 14.92 -3.21 13.81
C ALA A 122 16.35 -3.62 14.23
N LYS A 123 17.32 -3.41 13.33
CA LYS A 123 18.74 -3.70 13.58
C LYS A 123 19.32 -2.85 14.73
N GLN A 124 19.04 -1.55 14.75
CA GLN A 124 19.51 -0.65 15.82
C GLN A 124 18.97 -1.04 17.20
N ASN A 125 17.71 -1.49 17.25
CA ASN A 125 17.03 -1.85 18.49
C ASN A 125 17.15 -3.35 18.84
N ASN A 126 17.85 -4.15 18.02
CA ASN A 126 17.93 -5.61 18.12
C ASN A 126 16.54 -6.28 18.25
N ILE A 127 15.57 -5.82 17.46
CA ILE A 127 14.21 -6.36 17.43
C ILE A 127 14.20 -7.56 16.50
N VAL A 128 13.74 -8.70 17.01
CA VAL A 128 13.53 -9.91 16.20
C VAL A 128 12.16 -9.83 15.55
N THR A 129 12.09 -10.16 14.26
CA THR A 129 10.83 -10.28 13.54
C THR A 129 10.15 -11.58 13.96
N ASP A 130 9.05 -11.49 14.70
CA ASP A 130 8.27 -12.66 15.08
C ASP A 130 6.80 -12.44 14.73
N VAL A 131 6.39 -12.99 13.59
CA VAL A 131 5.00 -12.99 13.11
C VAL A 131 4.04 -13.63 14.11
N SER A 132 4.51 -14.50 15.00
CA SER A 132 3.70 -15.14 16.03
C SER A 132 3.59 -14.33 17.32
N SER A 133 4.41 -13.27 17.49
CA SER A 133 4.48 -12.50 18.73
C SER A 133 3.29 -11.53 18.90
N PRO A 134 2.71 -11.43 20.11
CA PRO A 134 1.67 -10.44 20.42
C PRO A 134 2.18 -8.99 20.44
N GLU A 135 3.50 -8.75 20.43
CA GLU A 135 4.08 -7.40 20.53
C GLU A 135 3.92 -6.57 19.24
N ILE A 136 3.60 -7.20 18.10
CA ILE A 136 3.28 -6.54 16.83
C ILE A 136 2.06 -5.60 16.97
N GLN A 137 1.21 -5.81 17.98
CA GLN A 137 0.06 -4.94 18.28
C GLN A 137 0.46 -3.50 18.66
N SER A 138 1.72 -3.25 19.01
CA SER A 138 2.19 -1.94 19.50
C SER A 138 2.96 -1.11 18.48
N ALA A 139 3.15 -1.62 17.26
CA ALA A 139 4.09 -1.04 16.33
C ALA A 139 3.45 -0.57 15.02
N GLU A 140 3.81 0.67 14.73
CA GLU A 140 3.69 1.44 13.49
C GLU A 140 3.27 0.60 12.27
N SER A 141 2.03 0.77 11.85
CA SER A 141 1.55 0.28 10.57
C SER A 141 1.78 1.34 9.49
N ILE A 142 2.45 0.94 8.40
CA ILE A 142 2.57 1.75 7.18
C ILE A 142 1.63 1.11 6.17
N SER A 143 0.38 1.57 6.16
CA SER A 143 -0.69 0.99 5.35
C SER A 143 -1.68 2.07 4.90
N ALA A 144 -2.31 1.87 3.74
CA ALA A 144 -3.45 2.68 3.29
C ALA A 144 -4.72 2.44 4.14
N THR A 145 -4.74 1.37 4.94
CA THR A 145 -5.87 0.95 5.77
C THR A 145 -5.43 0.80 7.22
N CYS A 146 -6.12 1.49 8.13
CA CYS A 146 -5.87 1.50 9.57
C CYS A 146 -6.92 0.68 10.33
N PRO A 147 -6.56 0.02 11.46
CA PRO A 147 -7.55 -0.56 12.35
C PRO A 147 -8.52 0.52 12.86
N GLU A 148 -9.82 0.28 12.72
CA GLU A 148 -10.88 1.24 13.09
C GLU A 148 -10.97 1.51 14.60
N ASP A 149 -10.46 0.58 15.43
CA ASP A 149 -10.50 0.67 16.88
C ASP A 149 -9.35 1.52 17.47
N GLY A 150 -8.43 2.01 16.63
CA GLY A 150 -7.27 2.79 17.06
C GLY A 150 -6.31 2.01 17.96
N SER A 151 -6.40 0.67 17.96
CA SER A 151 -5.55 -0.22 18.76
C SER A 151 -4.07 -0.11 18.38
N ILE A 152 -3.78 0.25 17.13
CA ILE A 152 -2.44 0.43 16.59
C ILE A 152 -2.28 1.88 16.11
N PRO A 153 -1.26 2.63 16.59
CA PRO A 153 -0.98 3.96 16.06
C PRO A 153 -0.55 3.84 14.59
N CYS A 154 -1.37 4.36 13.68
CA CYS A 154 -0.99 4.46 12.28
C CYS A 154 0.13 5.49 12.13
N ALA A 155 1.31 5.01 11.78
CA ALA A 155 2.44 5.87 11.46
C ALA A 155 2.35 6.22 9.99
N ILE A 156 1.98 7.46 9.70
CA ILE A 156 2.08 7.98 8.34
C ILE A 156 3.59 8.14 8.06
N PRO A 157 4.15 7.48 7.03
CA PRO A 157 5.57 7.61 6.71
C PRO A 157 5.91 9.09 6.46
N GLU A 158 7.02 9.58 7.03
CA GLU A 158 7.46 10.98 6.96
C GLU A 158 7.59 11.53 5.52
N GLU A 159 7.70 10.63 4.53
CA GLU A 159 7.81 10.96 3.12
C GLU A 159 6.79 10.16 2.31
N SER A 160 5.58 10.69 2.11
CA SER A 160 4.56 10.06 1.25
C SER A 160 4.59 10.67 -0.15
N TYR A 161 5.32 10.01 -1.05
CA TYR A 161 5.39 10.38 -2.45
C TYR A 161 4.33 9.64 -3.26
N VAL A 162 3.54 10.37 -4.03
CA VAL A 162 2.68 9.80 -5.07
C VAL A 162 3.30 10.10 -6.42
N SER A 163 3.47 9.06 -7.24
CA SER A 163 3.96 9.17 -8.61
C SER A 163 2.79 9.51 -9.55
N VAL A 164 2.82 10.71 -10.14
CA VAL A 164 1.78 11.12 -11.09
C VAL A 164 2.35 11.07 -12.51
N PRO A 165 1.73 10.33 -13.44
CA PRO A 165 2.15 10.33 -14.84
C PRO A 165 2.11 11.78 -15.38
N LEU A 166 3.18 12.21 -16.05
CA LEU A 166 3.48 13.57 -16.53
C LEU A 166 4.04 14.60 -15.53
N ILE A 167 3.68 14.59 -14.24
CA ILE A 167 4.13 15.62 -13.29
C ILE A 167 5.35 15.17 -12.46
N GLY A 168 5.51 13.86 -12.25
CA GLY A 168 6.59 13.31 -11.42
C GLY A 168 6.16 13.04 -9.98
N LYS A 169 7.14 12.93 -9.06
CA LYS A 169 6.89 12.58 -7.65
C LYS A 169 6.39 13.81 -6.88
N ILE A 170 5.18 13.71 -6.32
CA ILE A 170 4.56 14.77 -5.51
C ILE A 170 4.53 14.32 -4.05
N ASP A 171 5.05 15.17 -3.17
CA ASP A 171 4.97 14.99 -1.73
C ASP A 171 3.59 15.45 -1.23
N THR A 172 2.80 14.51 -0.73
CA THR A 172 1.42 14.76 -0.31
C THR A 172 1.33 15.47 1.05
N GLN A 173 2.37 15.40 1.88
CA GLN A 173 2.34 16.01 3.22
C GLN A 173 2.39 17.54 3.19
N LYS A 174 2.86 18.12 2.08
CA LYS A 174 2.98 19.57 1.92
C LYS A 174 1.65 20.26 1.60
N TYR A 175 0.59 19.50 1.30
CA TYR A 175 -0.71 20.04 0.91
C TYR A 175 -1.74 19.92 2.04
N PRO A 176 -2.53 20.97 2.32
CA PRO A 176 -3.60 20.87 3.30
C PRO A 176 -4.73 19.95 2.78
N LEU A 177 -5.32 19.18 3.68
CA LEU A 177 -6.34 18.16 3.37
C LEU A 177 -7.49 18.67 2.50
N ILE A 178 -7.95 19.91 2.73
CA ILE A 178 -9.04 20.52 1.93
C ILE A 178 -8.64 20.63 0.44
N ILE A 179 -7.40 21.00 0.15
CA ILE A 179 -6.91 21.12 -1.23
C ILE A 179 -6.78 19.74 -1.84
N LEU A 180 -6.25 18.77 -1.09
CA LEU A 180 -6.11 17.40 -1.56
C LEU A 180 -7.48 16.77 -1.87
N SER A 181 -8.47 16.93 -0.98
CA SER A 181 -9.83 16.46 -1.20
C SER A 181 -10.51 17.13 -2.39
N ALA A 182 -10.34 18.45 -2.55
CA ALA A 182 -10.88 19.17 -3.70
C ALA A 182 -10.26 18.69 -5.03
N LEU A 183 -8.95 18.41 -5.03
CA LEU A 183 -8.21 17.95 -6.20
C LEU A 183 -8.56 16.50 -6.57
N LEU A 184 -8.68 15.60 -5.58
CA LEU A 184 -9.14 14.23 -5.80
C LEU A 184 -10.59 14.19 -6.29
N GLY A 185 -11.48 14.99 -5.69
CA GLY A 185 -12.87 15.10 -6.14
C GLY A 185 -12.98 15.68 -7.56
N PHE A 186 -12.08 16.59 -7.94
CA PHE A 186 -11.99 17.07 -9.31
C PHE A 186 -11.61 15.95 -10.27
N PHE A 187 -10.60 15.14 -9.95
CA PHE A 187 -10.21 14.03 -10.81
C PHE A 187 -11.27 12.93 -10.91
N ASP A 188 -11.97 12.62 -9.82
CA ASP A 188 -13.09 11.67 -9.85
C ASP A 188 -14.26 12.22 -10.70
N GLY A 189 -14.54 13.52 -10.64
CA GLY A 189 -15.55 14.16 -11.50
C GLY A 189 -15.23 14.11 -13.00
N PHE A 190 -13.95 14.00 -13.38
CA PHE A 190 -13.49 13.81 -14.77
C PHE A 190 -13.38 12.34 -15.18
N ASN A 191 -13.79 11.40 -14.33
CA ASN A 191 -13.92 10.00 -14.70
C ASN A 191 -14.97 9.85 -15.82
N PRO A 192 -14.66 9.18 -16.96
CA PRO A 192 -15.59 9.00 -18.07
C PRO A 192 -16.97 8.48 -17.66
N CYS A 193 -17.06 7.64 -16.62
CA CYS A 193 -18.33 7.15 -16.08
C CYS A 193 -19.12 8.27 -15.37
N ALA A 194 -18.46 8.97 -14.43
CA ALA A 194 -19.07 10.04 -13.65
C ALA A 194 -19.43 11.25 -14.51
N MET A 195 -18.61 11.57 -15.50
CA MET A 195 -18.80 12.72 -16.39
C MET A 195 -20.13 12.62 -17.16
N TRP A 196 -20.50 11.45 -17.70
CA TRP A 196 -21.75 11.31 -18.45
C TRP A 196 -23.00 11.42 -17.57
N VAL A 197 -22.92 10.92 -16.33
CA VAL A 197 -23.97 11.12 -15.33
C VAL A 197 -24.10 12.61 -15.00
N LEU A 198 -22.98 13.29 -14.75
CA LEU A 198 -22.95 14.72 -14.46
C LEU A 198 -23.54 15.55 -15.61
N VAL A 199 -23.15 15.27 -16.86
CA VAL A 199 -23.67 15.98 -18.04
C VAL A 199 -25.18 15.78 -18.16
N THR A 200 -25.66 14.54 -18.00
CA THR A 200 -27.10 14.23 -18.06
C THR A 200 -27.86 14.96 -16.96
N PHE A 201 -27.32 14.96 -15.74
CA PHE A 201 -27.88 15.66 -14.60
C PHE A 201 -27.94 17.18 -14.83
N LEU A 202 -26.85 17.78 -15.33
CA LEU A 202 -26.79 19.20 -15.65
C LEU A 202 -27.81 19.58 -16.74
N ILE A 203 -28.00 18.75 -17.77
CA ILE A 203 -29.02 18.99 -18.81
C ILE A 203 -30.42 19.02 -18.19
N ILE A 204 -30.73 18.09 -17.29
CA ILE A 204 -32.02 18.06 -16.57
C ILE A 204 -32.18 19.33 -15.72
N LEU A 205 -31.14 19.71 -14.97
CA LEU A 205 -31.17 20.92 -14.13
C LEU A 205 -31.38 22.20 -14.94
N LEU A 206 -30.77 22.32 -16.13
CA LEU A 206 -30.94 23.47 -17.01
C LEU A 206 -32.39 23.63 -17.49
N GLN A 207 -33.14 22.53 -17.62
CA GLN A 207 -34.55 22.56 -18.03
C GLN A 207 -35.51 22.97 -16.90
N VAL A 208 -35.09 22.89 -15.63
CA VAL A 208 -35.94 23.18 -14.46
C VAL A 208 -36.29 24.68 -14.34
N GLY A 209 -35.46 25.58 -14.88
CA GLY A 209 -35.72 27.02 -15.02
C GLY A 209 -35.75 27.85 -13.71
N ASP A 210 -35.97 27.22 -12.55
CA ASP A 210 -36.06 27.88 -11.24
C ASP A 210 -34.84 27.56 -10.36
N ARG A 211 -34.14 28.60 -9.91
CA ARG A 211 -32.93 28.51 -9.06
C ARG A 211 -33.18 27.79 -7.74
N LYS A 212 -34.37 27.92 -7.14
CA LYS A 212 -34.69 27.24 -5.87
C LYS A 212 -34.88 25.75 -6.07
N LYS A 213 -35.56 25.36 -7.14
CA LYS A 213 -35.75 23.96 -7.52
C LYS A 213 -34.41 23.34 -7.93
N MET A 214 -33.59 24.07 -8.69
CA MET A 214 -32.24 23.64 -9.06
C MET A 214 -31.39 23.32 -7.82
N LEU A 215 -31.40 24.19 -6.81
CA LEU A 215 -30.65 23.99 -5.57
C LEU A 215 -31.21 22.82 -4.72
N LEU A 216 -32.53 22.61 -4.74
CA LEU A 216 -33.16 21.44 -4.11
C LEU A 216 -32.74 20.13 -4.77
N PHE A 217 -32.78 20.05 -6.11
CA PHE A 217 -32.37 18.84 -6.83
C PHE A 217 -30.87 18.55 -6.67
N ALA A 218 -30.03 19.57 -6.85
CA ALA A 218 -28.58 19.44 -6.63
C ALA A 218 -28.24 19.06 -5.19
N GLY A 219 -28.86 19.72 -4.20
CA GLY A 219 -28.63 19.40 -2.79
C GLY A 219 -29.09 17.99 -2.41
N THR A 220 -30.24 17.54 -2.93
CA THR A 220 -30.73 16.17 -2.69
C THR A 220 -29.80 15.13 -3.30
N PHE A 221 -29.29 15.38 -4.50
CA PHE A 221 -28.31 14.52 -5.15
C PHE A 221 -27.02 14.40 -4.33
N VAL A 222 -26.40 15.52 -3.97
CA VAL A 222 -25.16 15.54 -3.17
C VAL A 222 -25.38 14.88 -1.79
N LEU A 223 -26.53 15.12 -1.16
CA LEU A 223 -26.86 14.49 0.12
C LEU A 223 -27.02 12.97 -0.01
N ALA A 224 -27.69 12.50 -1.07
CA ALA A 224 -27.84 11.07 -1.33
C ALA A 224 -26.49 10.40 -1.60
N GLU A 225 -25.61 11.04 -2.39
CA GLU A 225 -24.24 10.56 -2.61
C GLU A 225 -23.44 10.53 -1.31
N ALA A 226 -23.51 11.57 -0.49
CA ALA A 226 -22.80 11.61 0.79
C ALA A 226 -23.24 10.48 1.74
N ILE A 227 -24.55 10.22 1.83
CA ILE A 227 -25.09 9.11 2.63
C ILE A 227 -24.63 7.77 2.06
N MET A 228 -24.73 7.59 0.74
CA MET A 228 -24.31 6.36 0.06
C MET A 228 -22.82 6.09 0.29
N TYR A 229 -21.94 7.07 0.04
CA TYR A 229 -20.50 6.93 0.25
C TYR A 229 -20.16 6.67 1.72
N PHE A 230 -20.81 7.37 2.65
CA PHE A 230 -20.62 7.12 4.08
C PHE A 230 -20.98 5.69 4.48
N LEU A 231 -22.12 5.17 4.00
CA LEU A 231 -22.54 3.79 4.25
C LEU A 231 -21.59 2.77 3.59
N ILE A 232 -21.13 3.06 2.37
CA ILE A 232 -20.16 2.22 1.66
C ILE A 232 -18.86 2.12 2.47
N LEU A 233 -18.31 3.25 2.90
CA LEU A 233 -17.04 3.29 3.64
C LEU A 233 -17.16 2.68 5.04
N THR A 234 -18.30 2.82 5.71
CA THR A 234 -18.48 2.36 7.10
C THR A 234 -18.93 0.90 7.20
N VAL A 235 -19.87 0.46 6.35
CA VAL A 235 -20.52 -0.85 6.48
C VAL A 235 -19.99 -1.83 5.44
N TRP A 236 -19.67 -1.33 4.26
CA TRP A 236 -19.48 -2.18 3.09
C TRP A 236 -18.06 -2.71 2.98
N TYR A 237 -17.05 -1.95 3.40
CA TYR A 237 -15.64 -2.40 3.32
C TYR A 237 -15.39 -3.70 4.13
N LYS A 238 -15.92 -3.80 5.35
CA LYS A 238 -15.84 -5.04 6.18
C LYS A 238 -16.68 -6.19 5.60
N THR A 239 -17.80 -5.87 4.95
CA THR A 239 -18.72 -6.88 4.39
C THR A 239 -18.20 -7.45 3.06
N TRP A 240 -17.47 -6.66 2.28
CA TRP A 240 -16.92 -7.06 0.98
C TRP A 240 -15.79 -8.09 1.12
N ASP A 241 -14.95 -7.95 2.15
CA ASP A 241 -13.84 -8.88 2.45
C ASP A 241 -14.35 -10.29 2.85
N PHE A 242 -15.60 -10.40 3.31
CA PHE A 242 -16.17 -11.68 3.78
C PHE A 242 -16.71 -12.58 2.65
N VAL A 243 -17.02 -12.04 1.47
CA VAL A 243 -17.81 -12.79 0.46
C VAL A 243 -17.08 -13.04 -0.86
N GLN A 244 -15.83 -12.57 -1.07
CA GLN A 244 -15.13 -12.67 -2.38
C GLN A 244 -16.05 -12.27 -3.55
N LEU A 245 -16.91 -11.29 -3.28
CA LEU A 245 -18.00 -10.93 -4.18
C LEU A 245 -17.47 -10.22 -5.43
N ASP A 246 -16.23 -9.72 -5.39
CA ASP A 246 -15.51 -9.08 -6.47
C ASP A 246 -15.29 -10.01 -7.67
N GLU A 247 -15.05 -11.31 -7.46
CA GLU A 247 -14.90 -12.28 -8.55
C GLU A 247 -16.19 -12.47 -9.36
N ILE A 248 -17.35 -12.22 -8.75
CA ILE A 248 -18.67 -12.41 -9.39
C ILE A 248 -19.24 -11.08 -9.86
N VAL A 249 -19.20 -10.04 -9.03
CA VAL A 249 -19.84 -8.74 -9.32
C VAL A 249 -19.11 -8.02 -10.44
N THR A 250 -17.78 -8.02 -10.43
CA THR A 250 -16.97 -7.32 -11.45
C THR A 250 -17.27 -7.81 -12.87
N PRO A 251 -17.24 -9.13 -13.17
CA PRO A 251 -17.58 -9.60 -14.52
C PRO A 251 -19.06 -9.38 -14.87
N ILE A 252 -19.97 -9.44 -13.90
CA ILE A 252 -21.40 -9.13 -14.15
C ILE A 252 -21.57 -7.67 -14.57
N VAL A 253 -20.99 -6.73 -13.82
CA VAL A 253 -21.06 -5.29 -14.16
C VAL A 253 -20.40 -5.03 -15.52
N GLY A 254 -19.26 -5.66 -15.79
CA GLY A 254 -18.60 -5.62 -17.10
C GLY A 254 -19.48 -6.13 -18.24
N LEU A 255 -20.17 -7.27 -18.05
CA LEU A 255 -21.10 -7.82 -19.04
C LEU A 255 -22.30 -6.90 -19.28
N VAL A 256 -22.88 -6.32 -18.22
CA VAL A 256 -23.98 -5.37 -18.34
C VAL A 256 -23.52 -4.11 -19.09
N ALA A 257 -22.32 -3.60 -18.81
CA ALA A 257 -21.76 -2.45 -19.50
C ALA A 257 -21.51 -2.73 -20.99
N ILE A 258 -20.91 -3.88 -21.33
CA ILE A 258 -20.70 -4.30 -22.72
C ILE A 258 -22.06 -4.50 -23.42
N GLY A 259 -23.01 -5.16 -22.77
CA GLY A 259 -24.34 -5.39 -23.30
C GLY A 259 -25.10 -4.09 -23.57
N GLY A 260 -25.07 -3.15 -22.63
CA GLY A 260 -25.65 -1.82 -22.78
C GLY A 260 -25.00 -1.04 -23.92
N GLY A 261 -23.66 -1.05 -23.99
CA GLY A 261 -22.91 -0.40 -25.07
C GLY A 261 -23.25 -0.97 -26.46
N LEU A 262 -23.29 -2.29 -26.60
CA LEU A 262 -23.67 -2.96 -27.86
C LEU A 262 -25.13 -2.67 -28.24
N PHE A 263 -26.04 -2.64 -27.27
CA PHE A 263 -27.44 -2.30 -27.50
C PHE A 263 -27.60 -0.90 -28.09
N PHE A 264 -26.95 0.10 -27.49
CA PHE A 264 -27.01 1.48 -27.99
C PHE A 264 -26.35 1.64 -29.37
N LEU A 265 -25.22 0.97 -29.63
CA LEU A 265 -24.59 0.97 -30.96
C LEU A 265 -25.48 0.33 -32.03
N TRP A 266 -26.14 -0.78 -31.68
CA TRP A 266 -27.09 -1.43 -32.57
C TRP A 266 -28.31 -0.55 -32.85
N GLU A 267 -28.86 0.09 -31.82
CA GLU A 267 -30.00 1.00 -31.96
C GLU A 267 -29.64 2.21 -32.83
N TRP A 268 -28.48 2.82 -32.61
CA TRP A 268 -27.97 3.93 -33.42
C TRP A 268 -27.84 3.53 -34.90
N ARG A 269 -27.18 2.41 -35.18
CA ARG A 269 -27.00 1.92 -36.56
C ARG A 269 -28.34 1.59 -37.22
N LYS A 270 -29.30 1.05 -36.47
CA LYS A 270 -30.65 0.75 -36.98
C LYS A 270 -31.39 2.03 -37.36
N LYS A 271 -31.29 3.09 -36.55
CA LYS A 271 -31.88 4.40 -36.86
C LYS A 271 -31.21 5.04 -38.08
N GLU A 272 -29.88 4.99 -38.19
CA GLU A 272 -29.16 5.51 -39.36
C GLU A 272 -29.55 4.79 -40.67
N LEU A 273 -29.71 3.46 -40.62
CA LEU A 273 -30.16 2.67 -41.78
C LEU A 273 -31.62 2.94 -42.15
N ALA A 274 -32.47 3.30 -41.17
CA ALA A 274 -33.84 3.70 -41.42
C ALA A 274 -33.90 5.08 -42.10
N ASP A 275 -33.08 6.04 -41.66
CA ASP A 275 -33.02 7.40 -42.20
C ASP A 275 -32.54 7.43 -43.65
N LYS A 276 -31.51 6.62 -43.98
CA LYS A 276 -31.03 6.44 -45.36
C LYS A 276 -32.06 5.81 -46.30
N ARG A 277 -33.09 5.11 -45.77
CA ARG A 277 -34.19 4.56 -46.57
C ARG A 277 -35.33 5.56 -46.79
N THR A 278 -35.48 6.56 -45.94
CA THR A 278 -36.58 7.54 -46.00
C THR A 278 -36.26 8.80 -46.80
N GLY A 279 -35.00 9.03 -47.18
CA GLY A 279 -34.64 10.01 -48.22
C GLY A 279 -34.98 11.47 -47.89
N TYR A 280 -34.96 11.84 -46.61
CA TYR A 280 -35.03 13.24 -46.20
C TYR A 280 -33.61 13.74 -45.93
N GLU A 281 -33.01 14.39 -46.93
CA GLU A 281 -31.97 15.41 -46.74
C GLU A 281 -32.61 16.75 -46.35
#